data_AF-A0A6A5BKJ0-F1
#
_entry.id   AF-A0A6A5BKJ0-F1
#
_cell.length_a   1.000
_cell.length_b   1.000
_cell.length_c   1.000
_cell.angle_alpha   90.00
_cell.angle_beta   90.00
_cell.angle_gamma   90.00
#
_symmetry.space_group_name_H-M   'P 1'
#
loop_
_entity.id
_entity.type
_entity.pdbx_description
1 polymer ?
#
loop_
_entity_poly.entity_id
_entity_poly.type
_entity_poly.pdbx_seq_one_letter_code
_entity_poly.pdbx_strand_id
1 'polypeptide(L)'
;MAPLVTCAYSISTVVGTGAQGSGGDSGSALSSQLYWPKSVFEYNGEIYIADTYNNKIRKVSQSGIISTIAGTVTQGYSGDNGLAINAQLSLPSYTNSESNRDMYYVDSDNNVLKKVSNGVVSTVAGTGTRGFGGDGYPATSALLDRPSGAYISSSSNEIYISECYNNRIRKVSSSGLMSSLAGTTQGYCGDGNLASNAQLNHPTRLLVISNCDLFFTDTNNHVIRKFSGGVITTVAGIGGSN
;
A
#
# COMPACT_ATOMS: atom_id res chain seq x y z
N MET A 1 -12.53 43.22 5.61
CA MET A 1 -12.13 41.98 6.32
C MET A 1 -13.11 40.91 5.86
N ALA A 2 -12.67 39.95 5.03
CA ALA A 2 -13.56 38.88 4.56
C ALA A 2 -13.83 37.90 5.72
N PRO A 3 -15.07 37.41 5.90
CA PRO A 3 -15.37 36.47 6.97
C PRO A 3 -14.62 35.16 6.73
N LEU A 4 -13.93 34.67 7.75
CA LEU A 4 -13.41 33.32 7.80
C LEU A 4 -14.60 32.36 7.70
N VAL A 5 -14.73 31.67 6.58
CA VAL A 5 -15.66 30.53 6.46
C VAL A 5 -15.08 29.42 7.33
N THR A 6 -15.62 29.28 8.54
CA THR A 6 -15.35 28.12 9.39
C THR A 6 -16.19 26.96 8.87
N CYS A 7 -15.61 26.12 8.01
CA CYS A 7 -16.20 24.82 7.74
C CYS A 7 -16.24 24.04 9.07
N ALA A 8 -17.44 23.72 9.56
CA ALA A 8 -17.57 22.77 10.66
C ALA A 8 -17.23 21.38 10.13
N TYR A 9 -16.14 20.79 10.62
CA TYR A 9 -15.75 19.43 10.28
C TYR A 9 -16.43 18.47 11.26
N SER A 10 -17.08 17.42 10.74
CA SER A 10 -17.68 16.35 11.54
C SER A 10 -16.97 15.02 11.29
N ILE A 11 -16.83 14.20 12.34
CA ILE A 11 -16.37 12.82 12.23
C ILE A 11 -17.59 11.90 12.32
N SER A 12 -17.67 10.93 11.41
CA SER A 12 -18.73 9.91 11.41
C SER A 12 -18.15 8.52 11.13
N THR A 13 -18.70 7.50 11.77
CA THR A 13 -18.41 6.10 11.45
C THR A 13 -19.08 5.73 10.14
N VAL A 14 -18.33 5.12 9.21
CA VAL A 14 -18.85 4.62 7.92
C VAL A 14 -18.84 3.10 7.83
N VAL A 15 -18.09 2.44 8.72
CA VAL A 15 -17.95 0.98 8.80
C VAL A 15 -17.46 0.59 10.19
N GLY A 16 -17.92 -0.54 10.69
CA GLY A 16 -17.42 -1.14 11.92
C GLY A 16 -18.23 -0.77 13.17
N THR A 17 -18.27 -1.71 14.11
CA THR A 17 -18.93 -1.57 15.42
C THR A 17 -17.97 -1.24 16.56
N GLY A 18 -16.66 -1.28 16.31
CA GLY A 18 -15.61 -1.21 17.34
C GLY A 18 -15.28 -2.57 17.98
N ALA A 19 -16.06 -3.62 17.72
CA ALA A 19 -15.74 -4.97 18.15
C ALA A 19 -14.85 -5.70 17.14
N GLN A 20 -13.86 -6.45 17.64
CA GLN A 20 -13.01 -7.32 16.83
C GLN A 20 -13.82 -8.48 16.25
N GLY A 21 -13.62 -8.75 14.95
CA GLY A 21 -14.19 -9.91 14.27
C GLY A 21 -14.21 -9.72 12.75
N SER A 22 -14.69 -10.72 12.01
CA SER A 22 -14.71 -10.72 10.53
C SER A 22 -16.13 -10.80 9.93
N GLY A 23 -17.16 -10.70 10.77
CA GLY A 23 -18.56 -10.86 10.39
C GLY A 23 -19.20 -9.63 9.74
N GLY A 24 -20.45 -9.82 9.30
CA GLY A 24 -21.29 -8.76 8.73
C GLY A 24 -21.23 -8.62 7.21
N ASP A 25 -20.54 -9.53 6.51
CA ASP A 25 -20.63 -9.61 5.03
C ASP A 25 -22.09 -9.70 4.57
N SER A 26 -22.39 -9.05 3.45
CA SER A 26 -23.73 -8.88 2.86
C SER A 26 -24.70 -8.03 3.69
N GLY A 27 -24.28 -7.52 4.85
CA GLY A 27 -25.06 -6.64 5.72
C GLY A 27 -24.58 -5.19 5.70
N SER A 28 -25.19 -4.35 6.55
CA SER A 28 -24.79 -2.95 6.74
C SER A 28 -23.33 -2.86 7.22
N ALA A 29 -22.55 -1.99 6.58
CA ALA A 29 -21.17 -1.71 6.96
C ALA A 29 -21.04 -1.25 8.43
N LEU A 30 -22.02 -0.50 8.94
CA LEU A 30 -22.04 -0.02 10.33
C LEU A 30 -22.22 -1.13 11.37
N SER A 31 -22.81 -2.26 10.96
CA SER A 31 -23.01 -3.43 11.83
C SER A 31 -21.92 -4.49 11.67
N SER A 32 -20.92 -4.23 10.83
CA SER A 32 -19.84 -5.18 10.55
C SER A 32 -18.75 -5.16 11.63
N GLN A 33 -18.01 -6.26 11.73
CA GLN A 33 -16.81 -6.33 12.56
C GLN A 33 -15.58 -6.25 11.65
N LEU A 34 -14.55 -5.58 12.15
CA LEU A 34 -13.23 -5.48 11.53
C LEU A 34 -12.18 -5.86 12.57
N TYR A 35 -10.99 -6.26 12.12
CA TYR A 35 -9.86 -6.56 12.97
C TYR A 35 -8.59 -5.86 12.46
N TRP A 36 -8.24 -4.77 13.15
CA TRP A 36 -7.05 -3.94 12.89
C TRP A 36 -6.94 -3.48 11.42
N PRO A 37 -7.93 -2.72 10.90
CA PRO A 37 -7.85 -2.21 9.54
C PRO A 37 -6.70 -1.20 9.40
N LYS A 38 -5.74 -1.43 8.48
CA LYS A 38 -4.52 -0.58 8.32
C LYS A 38 -4.54 0.38 7.15
N SER A 39 -5.52 0.28 6.26
CA SER A 39 -5.59 1.13 5.07
C SER A 39 -7.00 1.17 4.50
N VAL A 40 -7.34 2.33 3.95
CA VAL A 40 -8.60 2.60 3.29
C VAL A 40 -8.34 3.30 1.96
N PHE A 41 -9.15 3.02 0.96
CA PHE A 41 -9.19 3.72 -0.32
C PHE A 41 -10.64 3.96 -0.71
N GLU A 42 -10.96 5.16 -1.16
CA GLU A 42 -12.29 5.50 -1.67
C GLU A 42 -12.20 5.72 -3.17
N TYR A 43 -13.16 5.15 -3.90
CA TYR A 43 -13.30 5.40 -5.31
C TYR A 43 -14.76 5.26 -5.74
N ASN A 44 -15.28 6.28 -6.43
CA ASN A 44 -16.66 6.33 -6.92
C ASN A 44 -17.72 5.98 -5.85
N GLY A 45 -17.54 6.46 -4.63
CA GLY A 45 -18.44 6.23 -3.50
C GLY A 45 -18.36 4.83 -2.90
N GLU A 46 -17.38 4.02 -3.27
CA GLU A 46 -17.11 2.72 -2.69
C GLU A 46 -15.85 2.79 -1.82
N ILE A 47 -15.86 2.10 -0.68
CA ILE A 47 -14.76 2.12 0.28
C ILE A 47 -14.10 0.75 0.31
N TYR A 48 -12.81 0.70 0.06
CA TYR A 48 -11.99 -0.51 0.12
C TYR A 48 -11.15 -0.47 1.38
N ILE A 49 -11.13 -1.58 2.11
CA ILE A 49 -10.56 -1.67 3.45
C ILE A 49 -9.65 -2.89 3.48
N ALA A 50 -8.39 -2.72 3.88
CA ALA A 50 -7.60 -3.86 4.28
C ALA A 50 -7.93 -4.19 5.73
N ASP A 51 -8.71 -5.24 5.93
CA ASP A 51 -9.07 -5.79 7.23
C ASP A 51 -7.95 -6.72 7.68
N THR A 52 -6.81 -6.10 8.01
CA THR A 52 -5.48 -6.70 7.96
C THR A 52 -5.35 -7.95 8.83
N TYR A 53 -5.87 -7.96 10.05
CA TYR A 53 -5.74 -9.13 10.93
C TYR A 53 -6.82 -10.18 10.69
N ASN A 54 -7.82 -9.88 9.86
CA ASN A 54 -8.73 -10.88 9.31
C ASN A 54 -8.23 -11.45 7.96
N ASN A 55 -7.06 -11.02 7.48
CA ASN A 55 -6.48 -11.46 6.19
C ASN A 55 -7.40 -11.21 4.99
N LYS A 56 -8.18 -10.13 5.02
CA LYS A 56 -9.17 -9.81 3.99
C LYS A 56 -8.98 -8.41 3.41
N ILE A 57 -9.31 -8.28 2.13
CA ILE A 57 -9.70 -6.99 1.55
C ILE A 57 -11.23 -6.97 1.48
N ARG A 58 -11.82 -5.94 2.09
CA ARG A 58 -13.26 -5.73 2.16
C ARG A 58 -13.67 -4.48 1.40
N LYS A 59 -14.90 -4.47 0.92
CA LYS A 59 -15.50 -3.38 0.14
C LYS A 59 -16.83 -2.98 0.76
N VAL A 60 -17.07 -1.68 0.91
CA VAL A 60 -18.38 -1.10 1.21
C VAL A 60 -18.92 -0.49 -0.08
N SER A 61 -20.10 -0.92 -0.51
CA SER A 61 -20.80 -0.35 -1.66
C SER A 61 -21.34 1.05 -1.36
N GLN A 62 -21.76 1.77 -2.41
CA GLN A 62 -22.50 3.04 -2.28
C GLN A 62 -23.79 2.91 -1.46
N SER A 63 -24.38 1.71 -1.41
CA SER A 63 -25.56 1.40 -0.58
C SER A 63 -25.22 1.07 0.89
N GLY A 64 -23.94 1.17 1.28
CA GLY A 64 -23.50 0.89 2.65
C GLY A 64 -23.48 -0.61 2.99
N ILE A 65 -23.39 -1.49 1.99
CA ILE A 65 -23.29 -2.94 2.19
C ILE A 65 -21.82 -3.35 2.13
N ILE A 66 -21.36 -4.12 3.11
CA ILE A 66 -19.99 -4.60 3.16
C ILE A 66 -19.87 -6.03 2.59
N SER A 67 -18.79 -6.30 1.86
CA SER A 67 -18.46 -7.62 1.34
C SER A 67 -16.95 -7.88 1.36
N THR A 68 -16.55 -9.16 1.40
CA THR A 68 -15.16 -9.58 1.20
C THR A 68 -14.91 -9.73 -0.31
N ILE A 69 -13.87 -9.07 -0.82
CA ILE A 69 -13.50 -9.11 -2.25
C ILE A 69 -12.17 -9.83 -2.53
N ALA A 70 -11.35 -10.02 -1.50
CA ALA A 70 -10.19 -10.91 -1.55
C ALA A 70 -9.87 -11.42 -0.14
N GLY A 71 -9.31 -12.62 -0.06
CA GLY A 71 -8.85 -13.20 1.19
C GLY A 71 -9.86 -14.08 1.91
N THR A 72 -9.32 -15.01 2.68
CA THR A 72 -10.05 -15.84 3.65
C THR A 72 -9.59 -15.49 5.07
N VAL A 73 -10.30 -15.96 6.10
CA VAL A 73 -9.85 -15.77 7.48
C VAL A 73 -8.55 -16.55 7.81
N THR A 74 -8.19 -17.52 6.97
CA THR A 74 -6.99 -18.33 7.12
C THR A 74 -5.79 -17.57 6.55
N GLN A 75 -4.85 -17.23 7.44
CA GLN A 75 -3.56 -16.67 7.04
C GLN A 75 -2.77 -17.69 6.20
N GLY A 76 -2.15 -17.25 5.11
CA GLY A 76 -1.33 -18.11 4.26
C GLY A 76 -0.98 -17.45 2.93
N TYR A 77 -0.38 -18.21 2.01
CA TYR A 77 0.00 -17.75 0.67
C TYR A 77 -0.49 -18.73 -0.40
N SER A 78 -1.62 -18.41 -1.05
CA SER A 78 -2.19 -19.26 -2.11
C SER A 78 -3.18 -18.50 -3.00
N GLY A 79 -3.65 -19.14 -4.07
CA GLY A 79 -4.78 -18.66 -4.88
C GLY A 79 -4.44 -17.94 -6.18
N ASP A 80 -3.15 -17.78 -6.53
CA ASP A 80 -2.76 -17.17 -7.80
C ASP A 80 -3.45 -17.82 -9.00
N ASN A 81 -3.97 -16.98 -9.90
CA ASN A 81 -4.80 -17.32 -11.05
C ASN A 81 -6.18 -17.91 -10.71
N GLY A 82 -6.57 -17.92 -9.44
CA GLY A 82 -7.89 -18.32 -8.96
C GLY A 82 -8.74 -17.14 -8.47
N LEU A 83 -9.92 -17.46 -7.95
CA LEU A 83 -10.82 -16.46 -7.36
C LEU A 83 -10.17 -15.79 -6.14
N ALA A 84 -10.12 -14.46 -6.14
CA ALA A 84 -9.50 -13.67 -5.07
C ALA A 84 -10.13 -13.92 -3.68
N ILE A 85 -11.43 -14.20 -3.63
CA ILE A 85 -12.16 -14.54 -2.39
C ILE A 85 -11.72 -15.87 -1.75
N ASN A 86 -11.02 -16.73 -2.51
CA ASN A 86 -10.50 -18.01 -2.02
C ASN A 86 -8.99 -17.96 -1.73
N ALA A 87 -8.33 -16.87 -2.07
CA ALA A 87 -6.90 -16.70 -1.82
C ALA A 87 -6.62 -16.60 -0.32
N GLN A 88 -5.53 -17.21 0.15
CA GLN A 88 -5.01 -16.95 1.49
C GLN A 88 -4.04 -15.78 1.42
N LEU A 89 -4.28 -14.80 2.28
CA LEU A 89 -3.51 -13.57 2.42
C LEU A 89 -2.85 -13.55 3.79
N SER A 90 -1.87 -12.67 4.00
CA SER A 90 -1.17 -12.49 5.25
C SER A 90 -0.84 -11.02 5.52
N LEU A 91 -1.59 -10.42 6.45
CA LEU A 91 -1.47 -9.01 6.84
C LEU A 91 -1.55 -8.03 5.64
N PRO A 92 -2.63 -8.07 4.84
CA PRO A 92 -2.72 -7.23 3.67
C PRO A 92 -2.85 -5.74 4.01
N SER A 93 -2.36 -4.89 3.10
CA SER A 93 -2.64 -3.46 3.03
C SER A 93 -3.13 -3.09 1.62
N TYR A 94 -4.06 -2.15 1.53
CA TYR A 94 -4.62 -1.66 0.29
C TYR A 94 -3.70 -0.58 -0.31
N THR A 95 -3.70 -0.46 -1.63
CA THR A 95 -2.82 0.43 -2.38
C THR A 95 -3.59 1.48 -3.16
N ASN A 96 -2.96 2.60 -3.49
CA ASN A 96 -3.58 3.65 -4.28
C ASN A 96 -3.39 3.37 -5.77
N SER A 97 -4.43 3.58 -6.58
CA SER A 97 -4.33 3.55 -8.04
C SER A 97 -5.04 4.74 -8.67
N GLU A 98 -4.53 5.21 -9.81
CA GLU A 98 -5.17 6.27 -10.62
C GLU A 98 -6.41 5.77 -11.38
N SER A 99 -6.59 4.44 -11.46
CA SER A 99 -7.67 3.77 -12.19
C SER A 99 -8.17 2.59 -11.36
N ASN A 100 -9.50 2.45 -11.28
CA ASN A 100 -10.18 1.44 -10.49
C ASN A 100 -10.47 0.13 -11.24
N ARG A 101 -10.00 0.00 -12.49
CA ARG A 101 -10.33 -1.18 -13.30
C ARG A 101 -9.86 -2.47 -12.63
N ASP A 102 -8.75 -2.37 -11.91
CA ASP A 102 -8.16 -3.45 -11.16
C ASP A 102 -7.89 -2.99 -9.73
N MET A 103 -8.03 -3.91 -8.79
CA MET A 103 -7.71 -3.68 -7.39
C MET A 103 -6.30 -4.18 -7.12
N TYR A 104 -5.52 -3.41 -6.37
CA TYR A 104 -4.16 -3.79 -5.99
C TYR A 104 -4.03 -3.77 -4.47
N TYR A 105 -3.34 -4.76 -3.94
CA TYR A 105 -3.06 -4.83 -2.52
C TYR A 105 -1.67 -5.41 -2.30
N VAL A 106 -1.02 -4.93 -1.25
CA VAL A 106 0.21 -5.51 -0.76
C VAL A 106 -0.14 -6.60 0.23
N ASP A 107 0.34 -7.81 -0.03
CA ASP A 107 0.23 -8.95 0.87
C ASP A 107 1.51 -9.01 1.71
N SER A 108 1.52 -8.20 2.78
CA SER A 108 2.76 -7.73 3.39
C SER A 108 3.62 -8.87 3.92
N ASP A 109 3.05 -9.81 4.66
CA ASP A 109 3.83 -10.92 5.23
C ASP A 109 4.19 -11.98 4.18
N ASN A 110 3.44 -12.02 3.08
CA ASN A 110 3.73 -12.86 1.93
C ASN A 110 4.71 -12.20 0.95
N ASN A 111 5.23 -11.00 1.23
CA ASN A 111 6.28 -10.35 0.43
C ASN A 111 5.92 -10.15 -1.04
N VAL A 112 4.65 -9.83 -1.34
CA VAL A 112 4.17 -9.67 -2.72
C VAL A 112 3.21 -8.50 -2.87
N LEU A 113 3.24 -7.88 -4.05
CA LEU A 113 2.17 -7.01 -4.54
C LEU A 113 1.25 -7.84 -5.43
N LYS A 114 -0.04 -7.83 -5.11
CA LYS A 114 -1.07 -8.57 -5.83
C LYS A 114 -2.01 -7.62 -6.57
N LYS A 115 -2.61 -8.16 -7.63
CA LYS A 115 -3.67 -7.53 -8.43
C LYS A 115 -4.88 -8.44 -8.43
N VAL A 116 -6.07 -7.86 -8.37
CA VAL A 116 -7.34 -8.52 -8.62
C VAL A 116 -7.99 -7.88 -9.84
N SER A 117 -8.22 -8.68 -10.88
CA SER A 117 -8.89 -8.30 -12.11
C SER A 117 -10.03 -9.26 -12.39
N ASN A 118 -11.25 -8.76 -12.57
CA ASN A 118 -12.45 -9.58 -12.78
C ASN A 118 -12.61 -10.71 -11.72
N GLY A 119 -12.27 -10.41 -10.46
CA GLY A 119 -12.33 -11.36 -9.36
C GLY A 119 -11.20 -12.41 -9.32
N VAL A 120 -10.24 -12.36 -10.25
CA VAL A 120 -9.08 -13.27 -10.28
C VAL A 120 -7.86 -12.56 -9.72
N VAL A 121 -7.13 -13.23 -8.82
CA VAL A 121 -5.90 -12.69 -8.22
C VAL A 121 -4.64 -13.14 -8.98
N SER A 122 -3.66 -12.24 -9.11
CA SER A 122 -2.33 -12.55 -9.64
C SER A 122 -1.22 -11.73 -8.96
N THR A 123 0.01 -12.23 -9.04
CA THR A 123 1.21 -11.53 -8.55
C THR A 123 1.72 -10.52 -9.57
N VAL A 124 1.98 -9.30 -9.10
CA VAL A 124 2.55 -8.20 -9.89
C VAL A 124 4.03 -8.03 -9.60
N ALA A 125 4.42 -8.15 -8.33
CA ALA A 125 5.80 -8.09 -7.89
C ALA A 125 6.04 -8.96 -6.66
N GLY A 126 7.26 -9.47 -6.51
CA GLY A 126 7.64 -10.37 -5.42
C GLY A 126 7.48 -11.85 -5.79
N THR A 127 8.25 -12.72 -5.14
CA THR A 127 8.21 -14.18 -5.33
C THR A 127 7.43 -14.92 -4.24
N GLY A 128 7.08 -14.25 -3.14
CA GLY A 128 6.66 -14.91 -1.91
C GLY A 128 7.79 -15.09 -0.90
N THR A 129 9.04 -15.07 -1.37
CA THR A 129 10.22 -15.26 -0.52
C THR A 129 10.75 -13.93 -0.03
N ARG A 130 10.88 -13.81 1.29
CA ARG A 130 11.46 -12.66 1.97
C ARG A 130 12.92 -12.44 1.54
N GLY A 131 13.27 -11.20 1.16
CA GLY A 131 14.66 -10.81 0.90
C GLY A 131 14.78 -9.53 0.08
N PHE A 132 15.96 -9.27 -0.46
CA PHE A 132 16.24 -8.16 -1.37
C PHE A 132 16.97 -8.67 -2.62
N GLY A 133 16.48 -8.29 -3.80
CA GLY A 133 17.12 -8.64 -5.08
C GLY A 133 16.21 -8.40 -6.27
N GLY A 134 16.66 -8.83 -7.45
CA GLY A 134 15.90 -8.80 -8.70
C GLY A 134 15.86 -7.45 -9.43
N ASP A 135 16.66 -6.47 -9.03
CA ASP A 135 16.82 -5.23 -9.81
C ASP A 135 17.35 -5.54 -11.22
N GLY A 136 16.72 -4.95 -12.24
CA GLY A 136 16.99 -5.21 -13.66
C GLY A 136 16.23 -6.41 -14.25
N TYR A 137 15.51 -7.18 -13.44
CA TYR A 137 14.75 -8.37 -13.85
C TYR A 137 13.23 -8.15 -13.72
N PRO A 138 12.39 -9.06 -14.26
CA PRO A 138 10.93 -8.97 -14.09
C PRO A 138 10.54 -8.84 -12.62
N ALA A 139 9.60 -7.94 -12.30
CA ALA A 139 9.20 -7.65 -10.93
C ALA A 139 8.68 -8.87 -10.16
N THR A 140 8.09 -9.83 -10.86
CA THR A 140 7.63 -11.12 -10.31
C THR A 140 8.76 -12.06 -9.88
N SER A 141 10.01 -11.76 -10.26
CA SER A 141 11.21 -12.48 -9.82
C SER A 141 11.96 -11.79 -8.68
N ALA A 142 11.56 -10.57 -8.31
CA ALA A 142 12.21 -9.80 -7.25
C ALA A 142 11.93 -10.39 -5.87
N LEU A 143 12.92 -10.34 -4.99
CA LEU A 143 12.72 -10.59 -3.56
C LEU A 143 12.31 -9.27 -2.90
N LEU A 144 11.20 -9.32 -2.16
CA LEU A 144 10.71 -8.21 -1.35
C LEU A 144 10.81 -8.58 0.13
N ASP A 145 10.91 -7.59 1.02
CA ASP A 145 10.85 -7.80 2.48
C ASP A 145 9.80 -6.87 3.09
N ARG A 146 8.64 -7.48 3.39
CA ARG A 146 7.46 -6.84 3.98
C ARG A 146 7.16 -5.50 3.33
N PRO A 147 6.79 -5.49 2.03
CA PRO A 147 6.26 -4.30 1.40
C PRO A 147 5.09 -3.77 2.24
N SER A 148 5.00 -2.46 2.39
CA SER A 148 4.06 -1.80 3.30
C SER A 148 2.93 -1.08 2.56
N GLY A 149 3.20 -0.65 1.32
CA GLY A 149 2.27 0.04 0.44
C GLY A 149 2.79 0.12 -0.99
N ALA A 150 1.90 0.48 -1.91
CA ALA A 150 2.26 0.74 -3.30
C ALA A 150 1.38 1.84 -3.91
N TYR A 151 1.85 2.40 -5.02
CA TYR A 151 1.08 3.28 -5.91
C TYR A 151 1.19 2.78 -7.33
N ILE A 152 0.05 2.70 -8.01
CA ILE A 152 -0.06 2.23 -9.38
C ILE A 152 -0.42 3.43 -10.26
N SER A 153 0.55 3.87 -11.07
CA SER A 153 0.33 4.90 -12.08
C SER A 153 -0.30 4.27 -13.31
N SER A 154 -1.57 4.56 -13.54
CA SER A 154 -2.29 4.03 -14.72
C SER A 154 -1.88 4.75 -16.00
N SER A 155 -1.45 6.01 -15.87
CA SER A 155 -1.01 6.84 -16.99
C SER A 155 0.36 6.41 -17.55
N SER A 156 1.29 6.01 -16.69
CA SER A 156 2.63 5.58 -17.09
C SER A 156 2.85 4.07 -17.04
N ASN A 157 1.91 3.29 -16.50
CA ASN A 157 2.05 1.86 -16.22
C ASN A 157 3.25 1.55 -15.29
N GLU A 158 3.60 2.48 -14.42
CA GLU A 158 4.67 2.32 -13.44
C GLU A 158 4.09 2.05 -12.05
N ILE A 159 4.84 1.31 -11.23
CA ILE A 159 4.44 0.98 -9.86
C ILE A 159 5.54 1.38 -8.91
N TYR A 160 5.17 2.00 -7.80
CA TYR A 160 6.09 2.38 -6.73
C TYR A 160 5.73 1.57 -5.50
N ILE A 161 6.71 0.95 -4.85
CA ILE A 161 6.50 0.03 -3.72
C ILE A 161 7.37 0.52 -2.55
N SER A 162 6.78 0.73 -1.38
CA SER A 162 7.55 0.95 -0.15
C SER A 162 7.87 -0.38 0.51
N GLU A 163 9.14 -0.68 0.72
CA GLU A 163 9.61 -1.87 1.42
C GLU A 163 10.14 -1.49 2.79
N CYS A 164 9.34 -1.73 3.83
CA CYS A 164 9.68 -1.20 5.15
C CYS A 164 10.85 -1.94 5.80
N TYR A 165 11.08 -3.22 5.50
CA TYR A 165 12.22 -3.97 6.07
C TYR A 165 13.47 -3.93 5.19
N ASN A 166 13.33 -3.68 3.89
CA ASN A 166 14.47 -3.38 3.01
C ASN A 166 14.89 -1.91 3.03
N ASN A 167 14.21 -1.03 3.77
CA ASN A 167 14.53 0.40 3.89
C ASN A 167 14.63 1.09 2.52
N ARG A 168 13.69 0.78 1.62
CA ARG A 168 13.72 1.20 0.22
C ARG A 168 12.36 1.60 -0.32
N ILE A 169 12.38 2.49 -1.30
CA ILE A 169 11.31 2.65 -2.27
C ILE A 169 11.78 1.97 -3.55
N ARG A 170 11.03 0.98 -4.04
CA ARG A 170 11.27 0.29 -5.30
C ARG A 170 10.34 0.82 -6.38
N LYS A 171 10.73 0.61 -7.63
CA LYS A 171 9.96 0.95 -8.82
C LYS A 171 9.85 -0.26 -9.74
N VAL A 172 8.66 -0.49 -10.27
CA VAL A 172 8.43 -1.34 -11.45
C VAL A 172 8.22 -0.41 -12.63
N SER A 173 9.05 -0.55 -13.64
CA SER A 173 8.95 0.19 -14.90
C SER A 173 7.75 -0.26 -15.73
N SER A 174 7.39 0.51 -16.75
CA SER A 174 6.32 0.18 -17.69
C SER A 174 6.56 -1.10 -18.48
N SER A 175 7.80 -1.57 -18.58
CA SER A 175 8.20 -2.86 -19.16
C SER A 175 8.22 -4.01 -18.14
N GLY A 176 7.83 -3.76 -16.89
CA GLY A 176 7.74 -4.77 -15.84
C GLY A 176 9.06 -5.08 -15.13
N LEU A 177 10.12 -4.30 -15.34
CA LEU A 177 11.40 -4.49 -14.67
C LEU A 177 11.44 -3.78 -13.30
N MET A 178 12.00 -4.46 -12.29
CA MET A 178 12.23 -3.93 -10.95
C MET A 178 13.49 -3.06 -10.88
N SER A 179 13.44 -1.99 -10.10
CA SER A 179 14.62 -1.20 -9.71
C SER A 179 14.46 -0.57 -8.33
N SER A 180 15.58 -0.17 -7.72
CA SER A 180 15.59 0.65 -6.49
C SER A 180 15.54 2.13 -6.85
N LEU A 181 14.55 2.85 -6.33
CA LEU A 181 14.38 4.29 -6.58
C LEU A 181 15.04 5.14 -5.49
N ALA A 182 14.88 4.73 -4.22
CA ALA A 182 15.45 5.41 -3.07
C ALA A 182 15.77 4.42 -1.94
N GLY A 183 16.80 4.73 -1.16
CA GLY A 183 17.17 3.96 0.03
C GLY A 183 18.22 2.88 -0.21
N THR A 184 18.99 2.59 0.84
CA THR A 184 20.10 1.62 0.83
C THR A 184 20.09 0.75 2.08
N THR A 185 20.20 1.35 3.25
CA THR A 185 20.18 0.66 4.54
C THR A 185 19.36 1.46 5.52
N GLN A 186 19.13 0.87 6.69
CA GLN A 186 18.55 1.56 7.83
C GLN A 186 19.38 2.80 8.20
N GLY A 187 18.72 3.94 8.42
CA GLY A 187 19.35 5.18 8.90
C GLY A 187 18.63 6.42 8.38
N TYR A 188 19.17 7.60 8.69
CA TYR A 188 18.67 8.90 8.19
C TYR A 188 19.84 9.71 7.61
N CYS A 189 20.01 9.65 6.29
CA CYS A 189 21.02 10.46 5.59
C CYS A 189 20.67 10.69 4.11
N GLY A 190 21.49 11.49 3.42
CA GLY A 190 21.45 11.65 1.96
C GLY A 190 20.55 12.77 1.45
N ASP A 191 19.91 13.56 2.32
CA ASP A 191 19.15 14.74 1.89
C ASP A 191 20.02 15.69 1.04
N GLY A 192 19.42 16.22 -0.03
CA GLY A 192 20.09 17.03 -1.03
C GLY A 192 20.92 16.25 -2.06
N ASN A 193 21.01 14.92 -1.95
CA ASN A 193 21.81 14.07 -2.83
C ASN A 193 20.94 13.04 -3.57
N LEU A 194 21.58 12.18 -4.37
CA LEU A 194 20.90 11.09 -5.07
C LEU A 194 20.14 10.19 -4.08
N ALA A 195 18.86 9.99 -4.36
CA ALA A 195 17.97 9.20 -3.51
C ALA A 195 18.41 7.73 -3.40
N SER A 196 19.05 7.20 -4.44
CA SER A 196 19.62 5.85 -4.46
C SER A 196 20.75 5.64 -3.44
N ASN A 197 21.33 6.71 -2.90
CA ASN A 197 22.38 6.66 -1.89
C ASN A 197 21.87 7.01 -0.47
N ALA A 198 20.60 7.37 -0.34
CA ALA A 198 20.02 7.73 0.93
C ALA A 198 19.89 6.52 1.86
N GLN A 199 19.95 6.75 3.17
CA GLN A 199 19.47 5.80 4.16
C GLN A 199 18.06 6.18 4.55
N LEU A 200 17.20 5.16 4.64
CA LEU A 200 15.79 5.27 5.07
C LEU A 200 15.60 4.35 6.28
N ASN A 201 14.52 4.52 7.03
CA ASN A 201 14.18 3.69 8.17
C ASN A 201 12.67 3.42 8.17
N HIS A 202 12.31 2.22 7.70
CA HIS A 202 10.93 1.74 7.70
C HIS A 202 9.93 2.60 6.87
N PRO A 203 10.17 2.81 5.57
CA PRO A 203 9.23 3.56 4.74
C PRO A 203 7.87 2.85 4.61
N THR A 204 6.74 3.55 4.80
CA THR A 204 5.41 2.90 4.90
C THR A 204 4.38 3.28 3.84
N ARG A 205 4.23 4.56 3.55
CA ARG A 205 3.22 5.09 2.62
C ARG A 205 3.91 6.00 1.63
N LEU A 206 3.37 6.03 0.42
CA LEU A 206 3.86 6.88 -0.65
C LEU A 206 2.70 7.53 -1.39
N LEU A 207 2.93 8.73 -1.86
CA LEU A 207 2.04 9.53 -2.69
C LEU A 207 2.83 9.98 -3.90
N VAL A 208 2.43 9.56 -5.09
CA VAL A 208 3.10 9.92 -6.34
C VAL A 208 2.32 11.08 -6.97
N ILE A 209 3.03 12.16 -7.30
CA ILE A 209 2.48 13.31 -8.02
C ILE A 209 2.77 13.18 -9.51
N SER A 210 3.96 12.66 -9.85
CA SER A 210 4.36 12.34 -11.23
C SER A 210 5.52 11.33 -11.21
N ASN A 211 5.92 10.81 -12.38
CA ASN A 211 6.98 9.80 -12.46
C ASN A 211 8.31 10.20 -11.78
N CYS A 212 8.54 11.51 -11.64
CA CYS A 212 9.75 12.10 -11.05
C CYS A 212 9.47 12.89 -9.76
N ASP A 213 8.27 12.79 -9.19
CA ASP A 213 7.90 13.52 -7.97
C ASP A 213 6.99 12.64 -7.09
N LEU A 214 7.52 12.19 -5.96
CA LEU A 214 6.75 11.47 -4.96
C LEU A 214 7.16 11.84 -3.54
N PHE A 215 6.22 11.65 -2.62
CA PHE A 215 6.39 11.76 -1.19
C PHE A 215 6.30 10.38 -0.58
N PHE A 216 7.04 10.14 0.49
CA PHE A 216 6.88 8.94 1.30
C PHE A 216 7.17 9.22 2.76
N THR A 217 6.53 8.42 3.62
CA THR A 217 6.75 8.46 5.06
C THR A 217 7.97 7.63 5.39
N ASP A 218 9.02 8.25 5.94
CA ASP A 218 10.20 7.58 6.45
C ASP A 218 10.00 7.33 7.96
N THR A 219 9.11 6.37 8.24
CA THR A 219 8.32 6.29 9.48
C THR A 219 9.16 6.34 10.75
N ASN A 220 10.22 5.54 10.81
CA ASN A 220 11.06 5.43 12.00
C ASN A 220 12.14 6.52 12.07
N ASN A 221 12.23 7.37 11.04
CA ASN A 221 12.98 8.62 11.09
C ASN A 221 12.07 9.83 11.41
N HIS A 222 10.77 9.61 11.64
CA HIS A 222 9.79 10.65 12.00
C HIS A 222 9.69 11.80 10.99
N VAL A 223 9.97 11.51 9.72
CA VAL A 223 9.95 12.51 8.64
C VAL A 223 9.12 12.05 7.45
N ILE A 224 8.65 13.03 6.68
CA ILE A 224 8.17 12.83 5.32
C ILE A 224 9.29 13.28 4.39
N ARG A 225 9.70 12.39 3.49
CA ARG A 225 10.73 12.70 2.47
C ARG A 225 10.11 12.70 1.09
N LYS A 226 10.67 13.55 0.23
CA LYS A 226 10.30 13.74 -1.15
C LYS A 226 11.43 13.25 -2.05
N PHE A 227 11.10 12.45 -3.05
CA PHE A 227 11.95 12.19 -4.21
C PHE A 227 11.53 13.15 -5.32
N SER A 228 12.47 13.91 -5.87
CA SER A 228 12.24 14.83 -6.97
C SER A 228 13.41 14.79 -7.96
N GLY A 229 13.18 14.28 -9.17
CA GLY A 229 14.20 14.26 -10.23
C GLY A 229 15.50 13.55 -9.85
N GLY A 230 15.43 12.49 -9.03
CA GLY A 230 16.60 11.74 -8.56
C GLY A 230 17.14 12.19 -7.20
N VAL A 231 16.72 13.35 -6.69
CA VAL A 231 17.19 13.91 -5.42
C VAL A 231 16.19 13.63 -4.31
N ILE A 232 16.69 13.32 -3.11
CA ILE A 232 15.86 13.16 -1.92
C ILE A 232 15.94 14.39 -1.01
N THR A 233 14.82 14.77 -0.40
CA THR A 233 14.74 15.89 0.55
C THR A 233 13.73 15.62 1.65
N THR A 234 13.98 16.05 2.87
CA THR A 234 12.98 16.07 3.95
C THR A 234 12.08 17.30 3.79
N VAL A 235 10.77 17.07 3.84
CA VAL A 235 9.76 18.12 3.65
C VAL A 235 8.89 18.35 4.90
N ALA A 236 8.91 17.42 5.84
CA ALA A 236 8.26 17.56 7.15
C ALA A 236 8.93 16.65 8.18
N GLY A 237 8.92 17.10 9.45
CA GLY A 237 9.55 16.40 10.58
C GLY A 237 11.00 16.81 10.81
N ILE A 238 11.61 16.27 11.88
CA ILE A 238 13.02 16.45 12.23
C ILE A 238 13.63 15.06 12.35
N GLY A 239 14.47 14.68 11.39
CA GLY A 239 15.10 13.35 11.38
C GLY A 239 16.36 13.27 12.24
N GLY A 240 16.74 12.06 12.61
CA GLY A 240 17.97 11.79 13.37
C GLY A 240 17.87 12.01 14.89
N SER A 241 16.69 12.36 15.41
CA SER A 241 16.42 12.32 16.85
C SER A 241 15.91 10.93 17.23
N ASN A 242 16.65 10.25 18.13
CA ASN A 242 16.22 9.02 18.79
C ASN A 242 15.04 9.26 19.75
#